data_AF-A0A410WPL8-F1
#
_entry.id   AF-A0A410WPL8-F1
#
_cell.length_a   1.000
_cell.length_b   1.000
_cell.length_c   1.000
_cell.angle_alpha   90.00
_cell.angle_beta   90.00
_cell.angle_gamma   90.00
#
_symmetry.space_group_name_H-M   'P 1'
#
loop_
_entity.id
_entity.type
_entity.pdbx_description
1 polymer ?
#
loop_
_entity_poly.entity_id
_entity_poly.type
_entity_poly.pdbx_seq_one_letter_code
_entity_poly.pdbx_strand_id
1 'polypeptide(L)'
;MKNRFDELRRVSWTMPDGKQKLAVLEEMIRIADLYMTEEDSYNVRMDYTSAAMDAGFSEKMLISFAWCVAKFDKNPGRYPHFYLLWHYKWILNGIWRMPEMTFEQIERMFEDFKERCIRHGHNLRAYHQKRVNLFISLGMFQEAAESYKLWRSTPRDSLADCQACEQNLFGEFSFKMNHLKRGMQAVKPILEGRMVCGSVPQNTYSLIIIPLMKLKEYDRAVAIAKKAVRELEGPQYLEEYGVFLEFFTITDMTRATKLYEQTIRYGLESKIGWSRLQYFYAVRLFLNEWGKTKRRKRLAESDRVTLPWIDHEIAKLTEAFNRRNGSLYVNEFLTEKQKHTERLVAAYRNSTSQ
;
A
#
# COMPACT_ATOMS: atom_id res chain seq x y z
N MET A 1 -21.46 -22.30 -23.09
CA MET A 1 -20.91 -21.51 -21.96
C MET A 1 -19.65 -22.13 -21.35
N LYS A 2 -19.59 -23.44 -21.08
CA LYS A 2 -18.38 -24.10 -20.55
C LYS A 2 -17.10 -23.84 -21.35
N ASN A 3 -17.13 -24.01 -22.68
CA ASN A 3 -15.95 -23.73 -23.52
C ASN A 3 -15.44 -22.29 -23.41
N ARG A 4 -16.35 -21.31 -23.28
CA ARG A 4 -16.00 -19.90 -23.08
C ARG A 4 -15.36 -19.68 -21.71
N PHE A 5 -15.90 -20.31 -20.66
CA PHE A 5 -15.31 -20.28 -19.32
C PHE A 5 -13.87 -20.83 -19.33
N ASP A 6 -13.65 -21.99 -19.95
CA ASP A 6 -12.33 -22.62 -20.04
C ASP A 6 -11.34 -21.83 -20.91
N GLU A 7 -11.82 -21.16 -21.96
CA GLU A 7 -11.03 -20.22 -22.76
C GLU A 7 -10.57 -19.04 -21.92
N LEU A 8 -11.51 -18.32 -21.27
CA LEU A 8 -11.19 -17.17 -20.43
C LEU A 8 -10.25 -17.55 -19.28
N ARG A 9 -10.46 -18.72 -18.68
CA ARG A 9 -9.59 -19.26 -17.63
C ARG A 9 -8.17 -19.46 -18.14
N ARG A 10 -7.96 -20.04 -19.32
CA ARG A 10 -6.61 -20.20 -19.88
C ARG A 10 -5.95 -18.85 -20.18
N VAL A 11 -6.71 -17.91 -20.74
CA VAL A 11 -6.18 -16.59 -21.08
C VAL A 11 -5.78 -15.83 -19.82
N SER A 12 -6.62 -15.81 -18.79
CA SER A 12 -6.40 -15.02 -17.57
C SER A 12 -5.10 -15.37 -16.84
N TRP A 13 -4.63 -16.61 -16.95
CA TRP A 13 -3.39 -17.09 -16.32
C TRP A 13 -2.13 -16.47 -16.93
N THR A 14 -2.21 -15.98 -18.16
CA THR A 14 -1.08 -15.38 -18.89
C THR A 14 -1.16 -13.86 -18.98
N MET A 15 -2.28 -13.27 -18.54
CA MET A 15 -2.47 -11.83 -18.57
C MET A 15 -1.70 -11.15 -17.43
N PRO A 16 -1.03 -10.02 -17.71
CA PRO A 16 -0.56 -9.11 -16.67
C PRO A 16 -1.72 -8.67 -15.78
N ASP A 17 -1.46 -8.51 -14.49
CA ASP A 17 -2.44 -7.95 -13.57
C ASP A 17 -2.79 -6.51 -13.95
N GLY A 18 -4.07 -6.17 -13.88
CA GLY A 18 -4.58 -4.88 -14.31
C GLY A 18 -6.04 -4.90 -14.73
N LYS A 19 -6.55 -3.75 -15.17
CA LYS A 19 -7.97 -3.54 -15.52
C LYS A 19 -8.50 -4.58 -16.53
N GLN A 20 -7.69 -4.98 -17.51
CA GLN A 20 -8.09 -5.95 -18.52
C GLN A 20 -8.28 -7.35 -17.94
N LYS A 21 -7.34 -7.84 -17.10
CA LYS A 21 -7.48 -9.13 -16.42
C LYS A 21 -8.68 -9.13 -15.46
N LEU A 22 -8.94 -8.01 -14.78
CA LEU A 22 -10.13 -7.87 -13.95
C LEU A 22 -11.42 -7.99 -14.76
N ALA A 23 -11.51 -7.35 -15.93
CA ALA A 23 -12.70 -7.44 -16.78
C ALA A 23 -12.94 -8.89 -17.26
N VAL A 24 -11.87 -9.62 -17.60
CA VAL A 24 -11.93 -11.04 -17.95
C VAL A 24 -12.42 -11.89 -16.78
N LEU A 25 -11.88 -11.67 -15.58
CA LEU A 25 -12.31 -12.39 -14.38
C LEU A 25 -13.75 -12.04 -13.97
N GLU A 26 -14.20 -10.80 -14.16
CA GLU A 26 -15.61 -10.41 -13.98
C GLU A 26 -16.55 -11.13 -14.96
N GLU A 27 -16.13 -11.31 -16.22
CA GLU A 27 -16.87 -12.15 -17.18
C GLU A 27 -16.90 -13.61 -16.74
N MET A 28 -15.77 -14.15 -16.30
CA MET A 28 -15.69 -15.52 -15.77
C MET A 28 -16.61 -15.71 -14.56
N ILE A 29 -16.67 -14.74 -13.64
CA ILE A 29 -17.58 -14.78 -12.48
C ILE A 29 -19.04 -14.85 -12.95
N ARG A 30 -19.44 -14.00 -13.91
CA ARG A 30 -20.81 -14.03 -14.47
C ARG A 30 -21.14 -15.37 -15.11
N ILE A 31 -20.21 -15.96 -15.86
CA ILE A 31 -20.42 -17.25 -16.50
C ILE A 31 -20.48 -18.36 -15.45
N ALA A 32 -19.62 -18.32 -14.43
CA ALA A 32 -19.58 -19.30 -13.37
C ALA A 32 -20.90 -19.34 -12.59
N ASP A 33 -21.38 -18.18 -12.17
CA ASP A 33 -22.60 -18.05 -11.37
C ASP A 33 -23.86 -18.54 -12.10
N LEU A 34 -23.92 -18.38 -13.42
CA LEU A 34 -25.10 -18.74 -14.22
C LEU A 34 -25.06 -20.18 -14.75
N TYR A 35 -23.86 -20.71 -15.03
CA TYR A 35 -23.73 -21.90 -15.87
C TYR A 35 -22.72 -22.95 -15.36
N MET A 36 -21.90 -22.64 -14.34
CA MET A 36 -20.89 -23.56 -13.80
C MET A 36 -21.22 -23.98 -12.36
N THR A 37 -20.27 -24.63 -11.68
CA THR A 37 -20.44 -25.05 -10.29
C THR A 37 -20.15 -23.90 -9.31
N GLU A 38 -20.68 -24.01 -8.09
CA GLU A 38 -20.32 -23.06 -7.00
C GLU A 38 -18.81 -23.05 -6.72
N GLU A 39 -18.15 -24.19 -6.90
CA GLU A 39 -16.69 -24.30 -6.73
C GLU A 39 -15.94 -23.52 -7.81
N ASP A 40 -16.41 -23.54 -9.06
CA ASP A 40 -15.88 -22.68 -10.13
C ASP A 40 -16.08 -21.20 -9.76
N SER A 41 -17.27 -20.82 -9.30
CA SER A 41 -17.56 -19.45 -8.82
C SER A 41 -16.67 -19.02 -7.66
N TYR A 42 -16.32 -19.94 -6.76
CA TYR A 42 -15.39 -19.71 -5.66
C TYR A 42 -13.96 -19.51 -6.15
N ASN A 43 -13.46 -20.42 -6.98
CA ASN A 43 -12.10 -20.38 -7.48
C ASN A 43 -11.82 -19.11 -8.30
N VAL A 44 -12.74 -18.73 -9.19
CA VAL A 44 -12.58 -17.48 -9.96
C VAL A 44 -12.60 -16.24 -9.06
N ARG A 45 -13.44 -16.24 -8.00
CA ARG A 45 -13.46 -15.12 -7.05
C ARG A 45 -12.18 -15.05 -6.22
N MET A 46 -11.57 -16.17 -5.87
CA MET A 46 -10.25 -16.20 -5.23
C MET A 46 -9.17 -15.65 -6.17
N ASP A 47 -9.13 -16.05 -7.44
CA ASP A 47 -8.23 -15.47 -8.44
C ASP A 47 -8.45 -13.96 -8.61
N TYR A 48 -9.71 -13.54 -8.65
CA TYR A 48 -10.11 -12.14 -8.73
C TYR A 48 -9.64 -11.31 -7.55
N THR A 49 -9.64 -11.85 -6.33
CA THR A 49 -9.13 -11.11 -5.16
C THR A 49 -7.64 -10.78 -5.29
N SER A 50 -6.80 -11.70 -5.80
CA SER A 50 -5.38 -11.42 -6.04
C SER A 50 -5.22 -10.34 -7.11
N ALA A 51 -5.85 -10.55 -8.28
CA ALA A 51 -5.75 -9.60 -9.38
C ALA A 51 -6.27 -8.20 -9.02
N ALA A 52 -7.32 -8.11 -8.19
CA ALA A 52 -7.89 -6.84 -7.76
C ALA A 52 -6.94 -6.09 -6.82
N MET A 53 -6.24 -6.81 -5.94
CA MET A 53 -5.20 -6.22 -5.09
C MET A 53 -4.05 -5.66 -5.94
N ASP A 54 -3.50 -6.47 -6.84
CA ASP A 54 -2.35 -6.09 -7.67
C ASP A 54 -2.68 -4.94 -8.64
N ALA A 55 -3.93 -4.87 -9.10
CA ALA A 55 -4.42 -3.78 -9.94
C ALA A 55 -4.82 -2.50 -9.16
N GLY A 56 -4.73 -2.50 -7.82
CA GLY A 56 -5.04 -1.33 -6.98
C GLY A 56 -6.53 -1.10 -6.70
N PHE A 57 -7.38 -2.13 -6.83
CA PHE A 57 -8.83 -2.07 -6.61
C PHE A 57 -9.24 -2.88 -5.36
N SER A 58 -8.73 -2.50 -4.19
CA SER A 58 -8.97 -3.24 -2.94
C SER A 58 -10.45 -3.28 -2.52
N GLU A 59 -11.29 -2.35 -2.98
CA GLU A 59 -12.74 -2.40 -2.73
C GLU A 59 -13.38 -3.59 -3.45
N LYS A 60 -12.94 -3.88 -4.68
CA LYS A 60 -13.39 -5.04 -5.46
C LYS A 60 -12.91 -6.34 -4.82
N MET A 61 -11.69 -6.34 -4.30
CA MET A 61 -11.12 -7.44 -3.53
C MET A 61 -11.99 -7.76 -2.31
N LEU A 62 -12.37 -6.75 -1.51
CA LEU A 62 -13.16 -6.95 -0.28
C LEU A 62 -14.51 -7.62 -0.56
N ILE A 63 -15.23 -7.16 -1.59
CA ILE A 63 -16.54 -7.72 -1.96
C ILE A 63 -16.42 -9.19 -2.36
N SER A 64 -15.45 -9.51 -3.24
CA SER A 64 -15.22 -10.88 -3.70
C SER A 64 -14.78 -11.80 -2.56
N PHE A 65 -13.90 -11.31 -1.70
CA PHE A 65 -13.38 -12.06 -0.55
C PHE A 65 -14.47 -12.35 0.49
N ALA A 66 -15.32 -11.37 0.81
CA ALA A 66 -16.43 -11.56 1.76
C ALA A 66 -17.39 -12.68 1.30
N TRP A 67 -17.67 -12.77 0.00
CA TRP A 67 -18.45 -13.88 -0.57
C TRP A 67 -17.74 -15.22 -0.38
N CYS A 68 -16.42 -15.28 -0.62
CA CYS A 68 -15.63 -16.50 -0.44
C CYS A 68 -15.60 -16.94 1.02
N VAL A 69 -15.45 -16.03 1.99
CA VAL A 69 -15.53 -16.33 3.43
C VAL A 69 -16.89 -16.94 3.77
N ALA A 70 -17.99 -16.33 3.31
CA ALA A 70 -19.33 -16.85 3.58
C ALA A 70 -19.55 -18.26 3.00
N LYS A 71 -18.98 -18.57 1.83
CA LYS A 71 -19.04 -19.93 1.25
C LYS A 71 -18.15 -20.91 1.98
N PHE A 72 -16.97 -20.48 2.41
CA PHE A 72 -16.06 -21.28 3.24
C PHE A 72 -16.73 -21.69 4.54
N ASP A 73 -17.36 -20.75 5.25
CA ASP A 73 -18.00 -21.00 6.54
C ASP A 73 -19.24 -21.92 6.42
N LYS A 74 -20.00 -21.79 5.33
CA LYS A 74 -21.17 -22.65 5.06
C LYS A 74 -20.81 -24.07 4.64
N ASN A 75 -19.59 -24.31 4.17
CA ASN A 75 -19.17 -25.62 3.64
C ASN A 75 -17.84 -26.08 4.27
N PRO A 76 -17.81 -26.45 5.57
CA PRO A 76 -16.58 -26.91 6.23
C PRO A 76 -15.93 -28.08 5.48
N GLY A 77 -14.62 -27.97 5.22
CA GLY A 77 -13.83 -29.01 4.54
C GLY A 77 -13.90 -28.98 3.01
N ARG A 78 -14.84 -28.24 2.40
CA ARG A 78 -14.96 -28.16 0.93
C ARG A 78 -13.84 -27.35 0.28
N TYR A 79 -13.42 -26.27 0.92
CA TYR A 79 -12.42 -25.35 0.38
C TYR A 79 -11.14 -25.37 1.23
N PRO A 80 -9.96 -25.26 0.61
CA PRO A 80 -8.69 -25.24 1.33
C PRO A 80 -8.53 -23.95 2.17
N HIS A 81 -8.42 -24.11 3.49
CA HIS A 81 -8.27 -22.99 4.45
C HIS A 81 -7.05 -22.12 4.18
N PHE A 82 -5.95 -22.72 3.69
CA PHE A 82 -4.69 -22.03 3.45
C PHE A 82 -4.85 -20.82 2.52
N TYR A 83 -5.49 -20.99 1.35
CA TYR A 83 -5.65 -19.92 0.38
C TYR A 83 -6.56 -18.80 0.90
N LEU A 84 -7.64 -19.17 1.61
CA LEU A 84 -8.51 -18.18 2.25
C LEU A 84 -7.72 -17.33 3.27
N LEU A 85 -6.99 -17.97 4.19
CA LEU A 85 -6.22 -17.26 5.21
C LEU A 85 -5.07 -16.45 4.62
N TRP A 86 -4.46 -16.94 3.55
CA TRP A 86 -3.44 -16.21 2.82
C TRP A 86 -3.98 -14.89 2.25
N HIS A 87 -5.15 -14.91 1.62
CA HIS A 87 -5.81 -13.72 1.09
C HIS A 87 -6.38 -12.84 2.21
N TYR A 88 -6.82 -13.43 3.33
CA TYR A 88 -7.26 -12.67 4.50
C TYR A 88 -6.14 -11.75 5.01
N LYS A 89 -4.90 -12.24 5.11
CA LYS A 89 -3.74 -11.38 5.48
C LYS A 89 -3.59 -10.15 4.60
N TRP A 90 -3.88 -10.29 3.31
CA TRP A 90 -3.83 -9.20 2.34
C TRP A 90 -4.97 -8.19 2.55
N ILE A 91 -6.16 -8.68 2.87
CA ILE A 91 -7.28 -7.84 3.30
C ILE A 91 -6.91 -7.05 4.55
N LEU A 92 -6.39 -7.69 5.61
CA LEU A 92 -5.96 -7.02 6.84
C LEU A 92 -4.90 -5.95 6.58
N ASN A 93 -4.00 -6.20 5.62
CA ASN A 93 -3.03 -5.21 5.19
C ASN A 93 -3.68 -3.97 4.59
N GLY A 94 -4.85 -4.07 3.94
CA GLY A 94 -5.49 -3.01 3.17
C GLY A 94 -6.65 -2.29 3.86
N ILE A 95 -7.42 -2.96 4.72
CA ILE A 95 -8.70 -2.43 5.26
C ILE A 95 -8.55 -1.11 6.02
N TRP A 96 -7.45 -0.88 6.73
CA TRP A 96 -7.22 0.37 7.45
C TRP A 96 -6.96 1.57 6.52
N ARG A 97 -6.74 1.34 5.22
CA ARG A 97 -6.62 2.41 4.22
C ARG A 97 -7.97 2.96 3.73
N MET A 98 -9.08 2.38 4.19
CA MET A 98 -10.44 2.78 3.84
C MET A 98 -11.06 3.52 5.02
N PRO A 99 -11.41 4.82 4.89
CA PRO A 99 -12.06 5.56 5.97
C PRO A 99 -13.51 5.09 6.23
N GLU A 100 -14.12 4.38 5.28
CA GLU A 100 -15.47 3.82 5.38
C GLU A 100 -15.57 2.64 6.36
N MET A 101 -14.45 1.95 6.63
CA MET A 101 -14.38 0.84 7.58
C MET A 101 -14.17 1.38 8.99
N THR A 102 -15.10 1.16 9.91
CA THR A 102 -14.93 1.60 11.31
C THR A 102 -13.77 0.86 11.99
N PHE A 103 -13.16 1.49 12.99
CA PHE A 103 -12.10 0.83 13.76
C PHE A 103 -12.59 -0.48 14.42
N GLU A 104 -13.82 -0.50 14.92
CA GLU A 104 -14.45 -1.72 15.46
C GLU A 104 -14.58 -2.83 14.41
N GLN A 105 -14.98 -2.50 13.17
CA GLN A 105 -15.02 -3.47 12.07
C GLN A 105 -13.62 -4.02 11.76
N ILE A 106 -12.61 -3.16 11.75
CA ILE A 106 -11.21 -3.56 11.55
C ILE A 106 -10.80 -4.54 12.66
N GLU A 107 -10.97 -4.18 13.93
CA GLU A 107 -10.62 -5.06 15.06
C GLU A 107 -11.35 -6.42 14.99
N ARG A 108 -12.64 -6.43 14.65
CA ARG A 108 -13.39 -7.69 14.46
C ARG A 108 -12.79 -8.59 13.38
N MET A 109 -12.33 -8.01 12.27
CA MET A 109 -11.67 -8.79 11.21
C MET A 109 -10.32 -9.35 11.68
N PHE A 110 -9.59 -8.61 12.51
CA PHE A 110 -8.34 -9.09 13.11
C PHE A 110 -8.57 -10.25 14.07
N GLU A 111 -9.58 -10.16 14.94
CA GLU A 111 -9.92 -11.26 15.86
C GLU A 111 -10.48 -12.48 15.12
N ASP A 112 -11.34 -12.30 14.12
CA ASP A 112 -11.81 -13.41 13.27
C ASP A 112 -10.64 -14.10 12.56
N PHE A 113 -9.67 -13.35 12.02
CA PHE A 113 -8.46 -13.93 11.43
C PHE A 113 -7.63 -14.72 12.45
N LYS A 114 -7.47 -14.21 13.67
CA LYS A 114 -6.76 -14.89 14.77
C LYS A 114 -7.45 -16.21 15.14
N GLU A 115 -8.76 -16.20 15.32
CA GLU A 115 -9.55 -17.40 15.63
C GLU A 115 -9.41 -18.45 14.53
N ARG A 116 -9.47 -18.04 13.25
CA ARG A 116 -9.29 -18.95 12.12
C ARG A 116 -7.88 -19.53 12.05
N CYS A 117 -6.84 -18.73 12.32
CA CYS A 117 -5.47 -19.24 12.39
C CYS A 117 -5.35 -20.36 13.44
N ILE A 118 -5.86 -20.12 14.65
CA ILE A 118 -5.84 -21.11 15.74
C ILE A 118 -6.63 -22.36 15.35
N ARG A 119 -7.85 -22.19 14.83
CA ARG A 119 -8.74 -23.29 14.42
C ARG A 119 -8.10 -24.21 13.38
N HIS A 120 -7.30 -23.66 12.48
CA HIS A 120 -6.63 -24.41 11.41
C HIS A 120 -5.17 -24.78 11.73
N GLY A 121 -4.73 -24.64 12.98
CA GLY A 121 -3.42 -25.10 13.43
C GLY A 121 -2.24 -24.21 13.03
N HIS A 122 -2.51 -22.97 12.60
CA HIS A 122 -1.47 -21.97 12.36
C HIS A 122 -1.08 -21.25 13.66
N ASN A 123 0.15 -20.77 13.70
CA ASN A 123 0.56 -19.90 14.79
C ASN A 123 0.15 -18.43 14.51
N LEU A 124 0.34 -17.55 15.48
CA LEU A 124 -0.09 -16.16 15.38
C LEU A 124 0.95 -15.21 14.76
N ARG A 125 2.01 -15.71 14.13
CA ARG A 125 3.06 -14.87 13.54
C ARG A 125 2.48 -13.89 12.53
N ALA A 126 1.63 -14.38 11.62
CA ALA A 126 0.97 -13.56 10.63
C ALA A 126 0.06 -12.51 11.28
N TYR A 127 -0.74 -12.88 12.28
CA TYR A 127 -1.59 -11.95 13.01
C TYR A 127 -0.78 -10.81 13.64
N HIS A 128 0.28 -11.14 14.37
CA HIS A 128 1.14 -10.13 15.00
C HIS A 128 1.82 -9.21 13.98
N GLN A 129 2.26 -9.76 12.84
CA GLN A 129 2.78 -8.95 11.74
C GLN A 129 1.74 -7.94 11.22
N LYS A 130 0.49 -8.37 10.99
CA LYS A 130 -0.57 -7.47 10.52
C LYS A 130 -0.94 -6.42 11.57
N ARG A 131 -0.88 -6.76 12.87
CA ARG A 131 -1.07 -5.80 13.97
C ARG A 131 0.02 -4.71 13.95
N VAL A 132 1.28 -5.08 13.71
CA VAL A 132 2.37 -4.09 13.54
C VAL A 132 2.04 -3.11 12.41
N ASN A 133 1.62 -3.60 11.24
CA ASN A 133 1.24 -2.74 10.12
C ASN A 133 0.09 -1.79 10.47
N LEU A 134 -0.97 -2.31 11.08
CA LEU A 134 -2.12 -1.52 11.52
C LEU A 134 -1.68 -0.41 12.47
N PHE A 135 -0.97 -0.76 13.54
CA PHE A 135 -0.64 0.18 14.60
C PHE A 135 0.39 1.23 14.17
N ILE A 136 1.39 0.88 13.37
CA ILE A 136 2.28 1.87 12.75
C ILE A 136 1.48 2.89 11.94
N SER A 137 0.48 2.41 11.19
CA SER A 137 -0.32 3.25 10.29
C SER A 137 -1.28 4.17 11.03
N LEU A 138 -1.66 3.82 12.26
CA LEU A 138 -2.49 4.62 13.15
C LEU A 138 -1.70 5.47 14.14
N GLY A 139 -0.36 5.38 14.13
CA GLY A 139 0.49 6.09 15.11
C GLY A 139 0.51 5.47 16.51
N MET A 140 -0.05 4.28 16.67
CA MET A 140 -0.14 3.54 17.94
C MET A 140 1.18 2.81 18.21
N PHE A 141 2.25 3.56 18.43
CA PHE A 141 3.62 3.03 18.44
C PHE A 141 3.92 2.08 19.60
N GLN A 142 3.23 2.22 20.73
CA GLN A 142 3.39 1.34 21.88
C GLN A 142 2.83 -0.06 21.56
N GLU A 143 1.61 -0.12 21.04
CA GLU A 143 0.91 -1.33 20.63
C GLU A 143 1.62 -2.01 19.45
N ALA A 144 2.18 -1.21 18.54
CA ALA A 144 3.05 -1.69 17.48
C ALA A 144 4.29 -2.40 18.06
N ALA A 145 4.92 -1.84 19.09
CA ALA A 145 6.11 -2.42 19.71
C ALA A 145 5.81 -3.73 20.46
N GLU A 146 4.66 -3.83 21.12
CA GLU A 146 4.19 -5.07 21.75
C GLU A 146 3.93 -6.17 20.70
N SER A 147 3.21 -5.82 19.64
CA SER A 147 2.95 -6.74 18.52
C SER A 147 4.25 -7.15 17.82
N TYR A 148 5.21 -6.24 17.69
CA TYR A 148 6.52 -6.52 17.11
C TYR A 148 7.31 -7.54 17.94
N LYS A 149 7.28 -7.44 19.29
CA LYS A 149 7.93 -8.41 20.17
C LYS A 149 7.35 -9.81 19.96
N LEU A 150 6.01 -9.93 19.95
CA LEU A 150 5.31 -11.20 19.71
C LEU A 150 5.60 -11.76 18.32
N TRP A 151 5.59 -10.91 17.29
CA TRP A 151 5.95 -11.31 15.94
C TRP A 151 7.39 -11.83 15.84
N ARG A 152 8.34 -11.19 16.51
CA ARG A 152 9.75 -11.60 16.53
C ARG A 152 9.99 -12.91 17.28
N SER A 153 9.23 -13.20 18.33
CA SER A 153 9.38 -14.43 19.13
C SER A 153 8.59 -15.62 18.57
N THR A 154 7.55 -15.39 17.76
CA THR A 154 6.74 -16.48 17.19
C THR A 154 7.45 -17.10 15.98
N PRO A 155 7.63 -18.44 15.90
CA PRO A 155 8.32 -19.07 14.77
C PRO A 155 7.58 -18.84 13.44
N ARG A 156 8.31 -18.92 12.32
CA ARG A 156 7.71 -18.90 10.98
C ARG A 156 6.91 -20.18 10.75
N ASP A 157 5.70 -20.05 10.22
CA ASP A 157 4.88 -21.15 9.71
C ASP A 157 4.52 -20.93 8.22
N SER A 158 3.62 -21.75 7.68
CA SER A 158 3.18 -21.63 6.29
C SER A 158 2.42 -20.32 5.99
N LEU A 159 1.87 -19.63 7.00
CA LEU A 159 1.21 -18.34 6.82
C LEU A 159 2.16 -17.15 6.96
N ALA A 160 3.44 -17.35 7.27
CA ALA A 160 4.41 -16.26 7.29
C ALA A 160 4.56 -15.64 5.89
N ASP A 161 4.60 -14.30 5.81
CA ASP A 161 4.95 -13.63 4.56
C ASP A 161 6.38 -14.01 4.13
N CYS A 162 6.72 -13.79 2.86
CA CYS A 162 8.07 -14.10 2.36
C CYS A 162 9.14 -13.35 3.17
N GLN A 163 10.35 -13.91 3.22
CA GLN A 163 11.44 -13.34 4.02
C GLN A 163 11.76 -11.90 3.65
N ALA A 164 11.70 -11.55 2.35
CA ALA A 164 11.92 -10.19 1.88
C ALA A 164 10.89 -9.20 2.44
N CYS A 165 9.60 -9.57 2.45
CA CYS A 165 8.52 -8.73 3.00
C CYS A 165 8.66 -8.52 4.52
N GLU A 166 8.95 -9.59 5.27
CA GLU A 166 9.17 -9.46 6.72
C GLU A 166 10.40 -8.59 7.03
N GLN A 167 11.48 -8.78 6.26
CA GLN A 167 12.71 -8.00 6.42
C GLN A 167 12.49 -6.51 6.11
N ASN A 168 11.71 -6.19 5.07
CA ASN A 168 11.31 -4.82 4.76
C ASN A 168 10.56 -4.18 5.95
N LEU A 169 9.58 -4.90 6.52
CA LEU A 169 8.79 -4.41 7.64
C LEU A 169 9.60 -4.29 8.95
N PHE A 170 10.62 -5.12 9.18
CA PHE A 170 11.57 -4.89 10.27
C PHE A 170 12.33 -3.56 10.12
N GLY A 171 12.70 -3.22 8.89
CA GLY A 171 13.26 -1.92 8.53
C GLY A 171 12.29 -0.79 8.82
N GLU A 172 11.06 -0.90 8.30
CA GLU A 172 10.01 0.09 8.48
C GLU A 172 9.71 0.37 9.95
N PHE A 173 9.48 -0.68 10.75
CA PHE A 173 9.27 -0.55 12.18
C PHE A 173 10.43 0.21 12.85
N SER A 174 11.68 -0.13 12.50
CA SER A 174 12.86 0.55 13.04
C SER A 174 12.91 2.03 12.65
N PHE A 175 12.54 2.38 11.41
CA PHE A 175 12.47 3.78 10.97
C PHE A 175 11.37 4.56 11.70
N LYS A 176 10.22 3.94 11.93
CA LYS A 176 9.09 4.54 12.66
C LYS A 176 9.45 4.79 14.13
N MET A 177 10.24 3.90 14.74
CA MET A 177 10.82 4.12 16.08
C MET A 177 12.06 5.05 16.08
N ASN A 178 12.35 5.72 14.96
CA ASN A 178 13.52 6.60 14.77
C ASN A 178 14.90 5.92 15.00
N HIS A 179 14.96 4.59 14.92
CA HIS A 179 16.19 3.81 14.96
C HIS A 179 16.81 3.65 13.57
N LEU A 180 17.22 4.78 12.97
CA LEU A 180 17.60 4.86 11.54
C LEU A 180 18.69 3.86 11.13
N LYS A 181 19.79 3.78 11.87
CA LYS A 181 20.90 2.87 11.54
C LYS A 181 20.47 1.40 11.60
N ARG A 182 19.64 1.03 12.58
CA ARG A 182 19.09 -0.32 12.72
C ARG A 182 18.15 -0.64 11.56
N GLY A 183 17.30 0.31 11.16
CA GLY A 183 16.45 0.15 9.98
C GLY A 183 17.26 -0.03 8.70
N MET A 184 18.31 0.76 8.50
CA MET A 184 19.20 0.63 7.34
C MET A 184 19.92 -0.73 7.32
N GLN A 185 20.37 -1.23 8.48
CA GLN A 185 20.93 -2.58 8.59
C GLN A 185 19.90 -3.66 8.23
N ALA A 186 18.65 -3.50 8.67
CA ALA A 186 17.59 -4.45 8.37
C ALA A 186 17.30 -4.52 6.86
N VAL A 187 17.20 -3.39 6.16
CA VAL A 187 16.91 -3.39 4.71
C VAL A 187 18.14 -3.63 3.83
N LYS A 188 19.35 -3.63 4.38
CA LYS A 188 20.60 -3.81 3.61
C LYS A 188 20.60 -5.05 2.69
N PRO A 189 20.16 -6.26 3.11
CA PRO A 189 20.12 -7.42 2.23
C PRO A 189 19.20 -7.24 1.01
N ILE A 190 18.12 -6.48 1.16
CA ILE A 190 17.20 -6.14 0.06
C ILE A 190 17.90 -5.20 -0.92
N LEU A 191 18.55 -4.15 -0.43
CA LEU A 191 19.24 -3.16 -1.26
C LEU A 191 20.44 -3.74 -2.02
N GLU A 192 21.06 -4.79 -1.46
CA GLU A 192 22.15 -5.54 -2.09
C GLU A 192 21.66 -6.68 -3.00
N GLY A 193 20.34 -6.78 -3.24
CA GLY A 193 19.74 -7.77 -4.14
C GLY A 193 19.74 -9.21 -3.61
N ARG A 194 20.08 -9.43 -2.34
CA ARG A 194 20.07 -10.76 -1.71
C ARG A 194 18.67 -11.22 -1.27
N MET A 195 17.69 -10.32 -1.27
CA MET A 195 16.29 -10.61 -0.96
C MET A 195 15.37 -9.85 -1.91
N VAL A 196 14.54 -10.57 -2.65
CA VAL A 196 13.58 -10.02 -3.61
C VAL A 196 12.25 -10.76 -3.54
N CYS A 197 11.15 -10.09 -3.89
CA CYS A 197 9.84 -10.68 -4.14
C CYS A 197 9.07 -9.79 -5.14
N GLY A 198 7.77 -10.05 -5.36
CA GLY A 198 6.95 -9.25 -6.27
C GLY A 198 6.83 -7.76 -5.92
N SER A 199 7.01 -7.39 -4.64
CA SER A 199 6.88 -6.01 -4.15
C SER A 199 8.16 -5.43 -3.53
N VAL A 200 9.15 -6.28 -3.24
CA VAL A 200 10.45 -5.91 -2.67
C VAL A 200 11.51 -6.15 -3.75
N PRO A 201 12.30 -5.13 -4.16
CA PRO A 201 12.65 -3.92 -3.42
C PRO A 201 11.82 -2.66 -3.73
N GLN A 202 10.80 -2.73 -4.59
CA GLN A 202 10.07 -1.55 -5.08
C GLN A 202 9.53 -0.69 -3.92
N ASN A 203 8.86 -1.30 -2.94
CA ASN A 203 8.36 -0.60 -1.76
C ASN A 203 9.47 -0.19 -0.77
N THR A 204 10.62 -0.88 -0.77
CA THR A 204 11.76 -0.57 0.09
C THR A 204 12.41 0.75 -0.31
N TYR A 205 12.41 1.09 -1.60
CA TYR A 205 13.05 2.32 -2.06
C TYR A 205 12.39 3.59 -1.52
N SER A 206 11.06 3.65 -1.51
CA SER A 206 10.33 4.79 -0.94
C SER A 206 10.54 4.87 0.58
N LEU A 207 10.53 3.71 1.24
CA LEU A 207 10.71 3.58 2.69
C LEU A 207 12.02 4.22 3.20
N ILE A 208 13.10 4.12 2.42
CA ILE A 208 14.44 4.58 2.86
C ILE A 208 14.75 6.03 2.50
N ILE A 209 13.93 6.72 1.70
CA ILE A 209 14.23 8.11 1.30
C ILE A 209 14.37 9.03 2.51
N ILE A 210 13.37 9.07 3.39
CA ILE A 210 13.41 9.91 4.59
C ILE A 210 14.56 9.49 5.53
N PRO A 211 14.77 8.20 5.85
CA PRO A 211 15.94 7.76 6.61
C PRO A 211 17.28 8.22 6.05
N LEU A 212 17.51 8.09 4.73
CA LEU A 212 18.74 8.54 4.07
C LEU A 212 18.93 10.05 4.21
N MET A 213 17.85 10.83 4.02
CA MET A 213 17.88 12.29 4.20
C MET A 213 18.23 12.69 5.64
N LYS A 214 17.66 12.00 6.65
CA LYS A 214 17.98 12.24 8.06
C LYS A 214 19.43 11.85 8.41
N LEU A 215 19.97 10.83 7.75
CA LEU A 215 21.37 10.41 7.88
C LEU A 215 22.35 11.26 7.07
N LYS A 216 21.85 12.27 6.35
CA LYS A 216 22.63 13.13 5.43
C LYS A 216 23.30 12.36 4.28
N GLU A 217 22.79 11.17 3.94
CA GLU A 217 23.23 10.37 2.78
C GLU A 217 22.50 10.84 1.51
N TYR A 218 22.63 12.13 1.17
CA TYR A 218 21.82 12.80 0.13
C TYR A 218 22.02 12.22 -1.27
N ASP A 219 23.26 11.99 -1.69
CA ASP A 219 23.56 11.42 -3.02
C ASP A 219 22.94 10.03 -3.18
N ARG A 220 22.97 9.25 -2.10
CA ARG A 220 22.38 7.92 -2.07
C ARG A 220 20.86 7.98 -2.15
N ALA A 221 20.23 8.94 -1.47
CA ALA A 221 18.78 9.18 -1.60
C ALA A 221 18.39 9.55 -3.03
N VAL A 222 19.15 10.44 -3.69
CA VAL A 222 18.92 10.82 -5.10
C VAL A 222 19.09 9.62 -6.04
N ALA A 223 20.14 8.82 -5.86
CA ALA A 223 20.40 7.65 -6.69
C ALA A 223 19.28 6.60 -6.57
N ILE A 224 18.85 6.31 -5.33
CA ILE A 224 17.73 5.38 -5.06
C ILE A 224 16.44 5.90 -5.67
N ALA A 225 16.08 7.17 -5.45
CA ALA A 225 14.85 7.75 -5.98
C ALA A 225 14.80 7.68 -7.51
N LYS A 226 15.92 8.00 -8.20
CA LYS A 226 16.04 7.92 -9.66
C LYS A 226 15.95 6.48 -10.18
N LYS A 227 16.46 5.51 -9.43
CA LYS A 227 16.30 4.08 -9.77
C LYS A 227 14.85 3.67 -9.62
N ALA A 228 14.26 3.92 -8.46
CA ALA A 228 12.91 3.50 -8.12
C ALA A 228 11.86 3.98 -9.13
N VAL A 229 11.81 5.28 -9.44
CA VAL A 229 10.79 5.82 -10.37
C VAL A 229 10.92 5.32 -11.82
N ARG A 230 12.03 4.68 -12.19
CA ARG A 230 12.17 4.01 -13.50
C ARG A 230 11.60 2.59 -13.49
N GLU A 231 11.49 1.98 -12.31
CA GLU A 231 11.06 0.58 -12.12
C GLU A 231 9.60 0.47 -11.66
N LEU A 232 9.03 1.54 -11.07
CA LEU A 232 7.63 1.56 -10.67
C LEU A 232 6.70 1.71 -11.88
N GLU A 233 5.70 0.84 -11.95
CA GLU A 233 4.68 0.87 -12.99
C GLU A 233 3.30 0.50 -12.43
N GLY A 234 2.29 1.29 -12.78
CA GLY A 234 0.90 1.01 -12.43
C GLY A 234 0.37 1.73 -11.18
N PRO A 235 -0.95 1.66 -10.95
CA PRO A 235 -1.65 2.42 -9.91
C PRO A 235 -1.40 1.93 -8.48
N GLN A 236 -0.91 0.71 -8.29
CA GLN A 236 -0.65 0.09 -6.99
C GLN A 236 0.47 0.78 -6.20
N TYR A 237 1.34 1.55 -6.87
CA TYR A 237 2.46 2.27 -6.25
C TYR A 237 2.15 3.74 -5.90
N LEU A 238 0.87 4.07 -5.68
CA LEU A 238 0.43 5.45 -5.49
C LEU A 238 1.09 6.13 -4.28
N GLU A 239 1.29 5.40 -3.18
CA GLU A 239 1.97 5.90 -1.99
C GLU A 239 3.46 6.19 -2.27
N GLU A 240 4.13 5.27 -2.97
CA GLU A 240 5.53 5.42 -3.38
C GLU A 240 5.72 6.61 -4.32
N TYR A 241 4.84 6.79 -5.31
CA TYR A 241 4.85 7.97 -6.16
C TYR A 241 4.70 9.26 -5.35
N GLY A 242 3.88 9.27 -4.29
CA GLY A 242 3.75 10.40 -3.37
C GLY A 242 5.09 10.75 -2.70
N VAL A 243 5.78 9.75 -2.14
CA VAL A 243 7.09 9.93 -1.51
C VAL A 243 8.12 10.50 -2.49
N PHE A 244 8.19 9.94 -3.71
CA PHE A 244 9.15 10.42 -4.72
C PHE A 244 8.76 11.78 -5.29
N LEU A 245 7.46 12.09 -5.41
CA LEU A 245 7.01 13.41 -5.85
C LEU A 245 7.38 14.48 -4.82
N GLU A 246 7.18 14.23 -3.52
CA GLU A 246 7.66 15.11 -2.45
C GLU A 246 9.17 15.33 -2.54
N PHE A 247 9.92 14.24 -2.67
CA PHE A 247 11.38 14.29 -2.74
C PHE A 247 11.87 15.07 -3.96
N PHE A 248 11.34 14.80 -5.16
CA PHE A 248 11.76 15.48 -6.38
C PHE A 248 11.27 16.91 -6.49
N THR A 249 10.13 17.25 -5.88
CA THR A 249 9.65 18.65 -5.84
C THR A 249 10.74 19.58 -5.30
N ILE A 250 11.56 19.08 -4.40
CA ILE A 250 12.62 19.83 -3.73
C ILE A 250 13.99 19.64 -4.39
N THR A 251 14.27 18.45 -4.89
CA THR A 251 15.62 18.08 -5.37
C THR A 251 15.81 18.18 -6.87
N ASP A 252 14.74 17.97 -7.67
CA ASP A 252 14.77 17.98 -9.13
C ASP A 252 13.35 18.23 -9.67
N MET A 253 12.99 19.51 -9.79
CA MET A 253 11.62 19.88 -10.19
C MET A 253 11.25 19.37 -11.59
N THR A 254 12.21 19.19 -12.50
CA THR A 254 11.94 18.61 -13.83
C THR A 254 11.44 17.18 -13.70
N ARG A 255 12.03 16.38 -12.80
CA ARG A 255 11.54 15.03 -12.49
C ARG A 255 10.21 15.04 -11.76
N ALA A 256 10.03 15.96 -10.82
CA ALA A 256 8.75 16.11 -10.12
C ALA A 256 7.60 16.33 -11.12
N THR A 257 7.80 17.21 -12.10
CA THR A 257 6.82 17.49 -13.16
C THR A 257 6.53 16.26 -14.01
N LYS A 258 7.57 15.55 -14.45
CA LYS A 258 7.39 14.32 -15.25
C LYS A 258 6.63 13.27 -14.45
N LEU A 259 6.97 13.08 -13.17
CA LEU A 259 6.32 12.13 -12.30
C LEU A 259 4.84 12.50 -12.11
N TYR A 260 4.54 13.76 -11.76
CA TYR A 260 3.17 14.27 -11.65
C TYR A 260 2.35 13.99 -12.91
N GLU A 261 2.88 14.32 -14.10
CA GLU A 261 2.19 14.11 -15.38
C GLU A 261 1.88 12.64 -15.65
N GLN A 262 2.75 11.73 -15.19
CA GLN A 262 2.55 10.29 -15.36
C GLN A 262 1.54 9.71 -14.35
N THR A 263 1.49 10.24 -13.13
CA THR A 263 0.84 9.56 -11.99
C THR A 263 -0.44 10.24 -11.51
N ILE A 264 -0.73 11.49 -11.88
CA ILE A 264 -1.92 12.20 -11.39
C ILE A 264 -3.23 11.45 -11.67
N ARG A 265 -3.35 10.81 -12.84
CA ARG A 265 -4.49 9.96 -13.19
C ARG A 265 -4.74 8.85 -12.17
N TYR A 266 -3.69 8.24 -11.60
CA TYR A 266 -3.84 7.18 -10.60
C TYR A 266 -4.42 7.74 -9.30
N GLY A 267 -4.01 8.95 -8.89
CA GLY A 267 -4.59 9.64 -7.74
C GLY A 267 -6.06 10.00 -7.93
N LEU A 268 -6.47 10.34 -9.16
CA LEU A 268 -7.85 10.67 -9.52
C LEU A 268 -8.76 9.43 -9.63
N GLU A 269 -8.22 8.30 -10.07
CA GLU A 269 -8.96 7.05 -10.26
C GLU A 269 -9.01 6.16 -9.00
N SER A 270 -8.02 6.29 -8.12
CA SER A 270 -7.95 5.47 -6.91
C SER A 270 -9.18 5.67 -6.03
N LYS A 271 -9.58 4.60 -5.34
CA LYS A 271 -10.62 4.64 -4.29
C LYS A 271 -10.05 4.35 -2.90
N ILE A 272 -8.73 4.16 -2.80
CA ILE A 272 -8.06 3.88 -1.53
C ILE A 272 -7.77 5.21 -0.84
N GLY A 273 -8.61 5.56 0.13
CA GLY A 273 -8.58 6.87 0.78
C GLY A 273 -7.21 7.26 1.32
N TRP A 274 -6.50 6.33 1.98
CA TRP A 274 -5.19 6.62 2.56
C TRP A 274 -4.11 6.90 1.51
N SER A 275 -4.03 6.06 0.48
CA SER A 275 -3.06 6.22 -0.61
C SER A 275 -3.32 7.52 -1.38
N ARG A 276 -4.59 7.87 -1.61
CA ARG A 276 -4.97 9.17 -2.19
C ARG A 276 -4.59 10.34 -1.30
N LEU A 277 -4.82 10.25 0.01
CA LEU A 277 -4.46 11.31 0.96
C LEU A 277 -2.97 11.60 0.91
N GLN A 278 -2.12 10.57 1.02
CA GLN A 278 -0.68 10.74 0.96
C GLN A 278 -0.21 11.30 -0.39
N TYR A 279 -0.75 10.78 -1.50
CA TYR A 279 -0.39 11.26 -2.83
C TYR A 279 -0.85 12.70 -3.09
N PHE A 280 -2.08 13.06 -2.73
CA PHE A 280 -2.58 14.43 -2.89
C PHE A 280 -1.85 15.42 -2.01
N TYR A 281 -1.42 15.01 -0.82
CA TYR A 281 -0.53 15.84 -0.02
C TYR A 281 0.79 16.14 -0.75
N ALA A 282 1.39 15.14 -1.40
CA ALA A 282 2.57 15.34 -2.24
C ALA A 282 2.29 16.28 -3.43
N VAL A 283 1.14 16.12 -4.08
CA VAL A 283 0.69 17.00 -5.18
C VAL A 283 0.51 18.44 -4.69
N ARG A 284 -0.07 18.65 -3.51
CA ARG A 284 -0.23 19.98 -2.91
C ARG A 284 1.12 20.68 -2.75
N LEU A 285 2.11 19.97 -2.22
CA LEU A 285 3.48 20.49 -2.10
C LEU A 285 4.07 20.84 -3.48
N PHE A 286 3.93 19.93 -4.45
CA PHE A 286 4.38 20.16 -5.82
C PHE A 286 3.75 21.41 -6.45
N LEU A 287 2.44 21.57 -6.36
CA LEU A 287 1.72 22.72 -6.93
C LEU A 287 2.14 24.05 -6.27
N ASN A 288 2.32 24.06 -4.95
CA ASN A 288 2.82 25.23 -4.22
C ASN A 288 4.21 25.65 -4.69
N GLU A 289 5.15 24.71 -4.82
CA GLU A 289 6.50 25.02 -5.30
C GLU A 289 6.55 25.35 -6.79
N TRP A 290 5.73 24.67 -7.61
CA TRP A 290 5.60 24.96 -9.04
C TRP A 290 5.12 26.40 -9.28
N GLY A 291 4.09 26.84 -8.53
CA GLY A 291 3.49 28.17 -8.64
C GLY A 291 4.41 29.34 -8.24
N LYS A 292 5.46 29.09 -7.44
CA LYS A 292 6.46 30.12 -7.07
C LYS A 292 7.34 30.55 -8.24
N THR A 293 7.44 29.71 -9.27
CA THR A 293 8.28 29.97 -10.44
C THR A 293 7.42 30.41 -11.62
N LYS A 294 7.91 31.34 -12.46
CA LYS A 294 7.23 31.80 -13.68
C LYS A 294 7.26 30.74 -14.80
N ARG A 295 6.80 29.52 -14.50
CA ARG A 295 6.77 28.41 -15.45
C ARG A 295 5.54 28.51 -16.34
N ARG A 296 5.74 28.27 -17.64
CA ARG A 296 4.70 28.44 -18.67
C ARG A 296 4.02 27.14 -19.10
N LYS A 297 4.51 25.97 -18.64
CA LYS A 297 3.95 24.67 -19.05
C LYS A 297 2.62 24.42 -18.32
N ARG A 298 1.57 24.12 -19.09
CA ARG A 298 0.30 23.62 -18.54
C ARG A 298 0.50 22.18 -18.06
N LEU A 299 0.12 21.93 -16.81
CA LEU A 299 0.22 20.60 -16.19
C LEU A 299 -0.95 19.71 -16.63
N ALA A 300 -0.76 18.39 -16.57
CA ALA A 300 -1.85 17.44 -16.75
C ALA A 300 -2.97 17.70 -15.72
N GLU A 301 -4.23 17.59 -16.17
CA GLU A 301 -5.42 17.78 -15.33
C GLU A 301 -5.50 19.17 -14.67
N SER A 302 -4.84 20.20 -15.22
CA SER A 302 -4.74 21.55 -14.60
C SER A 302 -6.09 22.23 -14.32
N ASP A 303 -7.13 21.87 -15.06
CA ASP A 303 -8.47 22.48 -14.91
C ASP A 303 -9.21 21.90 -13.71
N ARG A 304 -8.89 20.65 -13.35
CA ARG A 304 -9.48 19.93 -12.23
C ARG A 304 -8.61 20.00 -10.98
N VAL A 305 -7.32 19.75 -11.13
CA VAL A 305 -6.35 19.62 -10.04
C VAL A 305 -5.74 20.98 -9.71
N THR A 306 -6.57 21.83 -9.10
CA THR A 306 -6.17 23.14 -8.58
C THR A 306 -5.79 23.06 -7.11
N LEU A 307 -5.09 24.07 -6.58
CA LEU A 307 -4.78 24.14 -5.14
C LEU A 307 -6.06 24.08 -4.27
N PRO A 308 -7.10 24.89 -4.51
CA PRO A 308 -8.35 24.80 -3.74
C PRO A 308 -9.00 23.41 -3.81
N TRP A 309 -8.97 22.76 -4.99
CA TRP A 309 -9.54 21.42 -5.15
C TRP A 309 -8.74 20.36 -4.36
N ILE A 310 -7.41 20.40 -4.45
CA ILE A 310 -6.54 19.49 -3.68
C ILE A 310 -6.70 19.72 -2.17
N ASP A 311 -6.77 20.96 -1.72
CA ASP A 311 -7.00 21.29 -0.30
C ASP A 311 -8.33 20.73 0.20
N HIS A 312 -9.39 20.84 -0.61
CA HIS A 312 -10.69 20.25 -0.31
C HIS A 312 -10.63 18.71 -0.20
N GLU A 313 -10.01 18.03 -1.16
CA GLU A 313 -9.89 16.56 -1.13
C GLU A 313 -9.05 16.07 0.07
N ILE A 314 -7.95 16.75 0.40
CA ILE A 314 -7.13 16.44 1.57
C ILE A 314 -7.93 16.64 2.85
N ALA A 315 -8.65 17.76 3.00
CA ALA A 315 -9.45 18.04 4.18
C ALA A 315 -10.55 16.99 4.38
N LYS A 316 -11.28 16.66 3.30
CA LYS A 316 -12.33 15.63 3.29
C LYS A 316 -11.80 14.26 3.75
N LEU A 317 -10.68 13.79 3.19
CA LEU A 317 -10.09 12.50 3.57
C LEU A 317 -9.55 12.53 5.01
N THR A 318 -8.90 13.62 5.41
CA THR A 318 -8.38 13.80 6.78
C THR A 318 -9.50 13.72 7.80
N GLU A 319 -10.61 14.44 7.56
CA GLU A 319 -11.78 14.40 8.43
C GLU A 319 -12.38 13.00 8.52
N ALA A 320 -12.50 12.30 7.39
CA ALA A 320 -13.05 10.95 7.35
C ALA A 320 -12.22 9.96 8.19
N PHE A 321 -10.88 10.01 8.09
CA PHE A 321 -10.00 9.15 8.88
C PHE A 321 -10.00 9.51 10.37
N ASN A 322 -9.98 10.80 10.71
CA ASN A 322 -10.05 11.21 12.11
C ASN A 322 -11.36 10.80 12.76
N ARG A 323 -12.48 10.99 12.05
CA ARG A 323 -13.80 10.53 12.50
C ARG A 323 -13.81 9.03 12.74
N ARG A 324 -13.26 8.24 11.81
CA ARG A 324 -13.12 6.78 11.96
C ARG A 324 -12.27 6.40 13.17
N ASN A 325 -11.16 7.11 13.40
CA ASN A 325 -10.21 6.81 14.47
C ASN A 325 -10.64 7.33 15.84
N GLY A 326 -11.58 8.27 15.91
CA GLY A 326 -11.86 9.01 17.13
C GLY A 326 -10.67 9.85 17.62
N SER A 327 -9.76 10.25 16.73
CA SER A 327 -8.54 11.00 17.07
C SER A 327 -8.20 12.02 15.99
N LEU A 328 -7.39 13.04 16.33
CA LEU A 328 -6.86 14.03 15.38
C LEU A 328 -5.51 13.61 14.79
N TYR A 329 -5.13 12.33 14.93
CA TYR A 329 -3.82 11.82 14.54
C TYR A 329 -3.46 12.16 13.08
N VAL A 330 -4.42 12.13 12.15
CA VAL A 330 -4.11 12.41 10.74
C VAL A 330 -3.76 13.89 10.53
N ASN A 331 -4.40 14.81 11.26
CA ASN A 331 -4.01 16.22 11.22
C ASN A 331 -2.58 16.42 11.76
N GLU A 332 -2.26 15.79 12.89
CA GLU A 332 -0.94 15.85 13.51
C GLU A 332 0.11 15.27 12.57
N PHE A 333 -0.15 14.09 12.00
CA PHE A 333 0.70 13.44 11.01
C PHE A 333 1.01 14.34 9.82
N LEU A 334 -0.01 14.97 9.21
CA LEU A 334 0.20 15.86 8.06
C LEU A 334 0.97 17.13 8.45
N THR A 335 0.73 17.66 9.65
CA THR A 335 1.45 18.83 10.18
C THR A 335 2.93 18.50 10.44
N GLU A 336 3.20 17.37 11.08
CA GLU A 336 4.55 16.88 11.33
C GLU A 336 5.28 16.58 10.03
N LYS A 337 4.60 15.93 9.07
CA LYS A 337 5.14 15.66 7.74
C LYS A 337 5.53 16.97 7.04
N GLN A 338 4.72 18.02 7.14
CA GLN A 338 5.06 19.34 6.58
C GLN A 338 6.35 19.90 7.18
N LYS A 339 6.39 20.01 8.51
CA LYS A 339 7.54 20.53 9.26
C LYS A 339 8.80 19.72 8.98
N HIS A 340 8.65 18.40 8.86
CA HIS A 340 9.76 17.51 8.59
C HIS A 340 10.31 17.72 7.17
N THR A 341 9.44 17.79 6.17
CA THR A 341 9.83 18.09 4.79
C THR A 341 10.56 19.43 4.71
N GLU A 342 10.01 20.50 5.29
CA GLU A 342 10.64 21.84 5.32
C GLU A 342 12.06 21.80 5.93
N ARG A 343 12.24 21.08 7.04
CA ARG A 343 13.56 20.91 7.67
C ARG A 343 14.54 20.15 6.77
N LEU A 344 14.10 19.06 6.14
CA LEU A 344 14.94 18.28 5.24
C LEU A 344 15.31 19.08 3.99
N VAL A 345 14.39 19.88 3.45
CA VAL A 345 14.64 20.81 2.35
C VAL A 345 15.75 21.79 2.69
N ALA A 346 15.61 22.47 3.84
CA ALA A 346 16.59 23.46 4.28
C ALA A 346 17.97 22.83 4.45
N ALA A 347 18.05 21.65 5.07
CA ALA A 347 19.30 20.91 5.25
C ALA A 347 19.94 20.52 3.91
N TYR A 348 19.16 19.99 2.96
CA TYR A 348 19.64 19.58 1.64
C TYR A 348 20.16 20.76 0.81
N ARG A 349 19.42 21.88 0.77
CA ARG A 349 19.84 23.09 0.04
C ARG A 349 21.13 23.67 0.60
N ASN A 350 21.28 23.69 1.92
CA ASN A 350 22.52 24.15 2.56
C ASN A 350 23.71 23.24 2.21
N SER A 351 23.51 21.93 2.11
CA SER A 351 24.58 20.98 1.76
C SER A 351 25.00 20.99 0.28
N THR A 352 24.16 21.53 -0.61
CA THR A 352 24.43 21.59 -2.07
C THR A 352 24.90 22.96 -2.54
N SER A 353 24.91 23.94 -1.63
CA SER A 353 25.40 25.30 -1.86
C SER A 353 26.83 25.51 -1.32
N GLN A 354 27.37 24.49 -0.64
CA GLN A 354 28.77 24.35 -0.24
C GLN A 354 29.45 23.42 -1.26
#